data_AF-I4AIB4-F1
#
_entry.id   AF-I4AIB4-F1
#
_cell.length_a   1.000
_cell.length_b   1.000
_cell.length_c   1.000
_cell.angle_alpha   90.00
_cell.angle_beta   90.00
_cell.angle_gamma   90.00
#
_symmetry.space_group_name_H-M   'P 1'
#
loop_
_entity.id
_entity.type
_entity.pdbx_description
1 polymer ?
#
loop_
_entity_poly.entity_id
_entity_poly.type
_entity_poly.pdbx_seq_one_letter_code
_entity_poly.pdbx_strand_id
1 'polypeptide(L)' 'MSYLDYHSKITYLKENIQKGRMCSLSEIATKFECSERTVKRMLSNLREQGFNVQYCRKLNKFLEKK' A
#
# COMPACT_ATOMS: atom_id res chain seq x y z
N MET A 1 2.95 -9.72 14.43
CA MET A 1 3.32 -9.77 12.99
C MET A 1 4.70 -10.38 12.90
N SER A 2 4.82 -11.56 12.28
CA SER A 2 6.13 -12.09 11.92
C SER A 2 6.71 -11.29 10.75
N TYR A 3 8.03 -11.23 10.67
CA TYR A 3 8.74 -10.51 9.60
C TYR A 3 8.31 -10.98 8.19
N LEU A 4 8.07 -12.28 8.04
CA LEU A 4 7.61 -12.90 6.79
C LEU A 4 6.21 -12.41 6.37
N ASP A 5 5.27 -12.32 7.31
CA ASP A 5 3.92 -11.82 7.02
C ASP A 5 3.96 -10.37 6.55
N TYR A 6 4.81 -9.55 7.17
CA TYR A 6 4.96 -8.15 6.79
C TYR A 6 5.47 -8.01 5.36
N HIS A 7 6.49 -8.78 4.98
CA HIS A 7 7.05 -8.76 3.64
C HIS A 7 6.04 -9.24 2.58
N SER A 8 5.34 -10.35 2.84
CA SER A 8 4.28 -10.86 1.97
C SER A 8 3.17 -9.83 1.75
N LYS A 9 2.77 -9.13 2.83
CA LYS A 9 1.76 -8.07 2.75
C LYS A 9 2.22 -6.88 1.90
N ILE A 10 3.49 -6.47 2.01
CA ILE A 10 4.06 -5.41 1.17
C ILE A 10 4.05 -5.80 -0.31
N THR A 11 4.50 -7.01 -0.63
CA THR A 11 4.52 -7.50 -2.02
C THR A 11 3.10 -7.55 -2.59
N TYR A 12 2.15 -8.06 -1.82
CA TYR A 12 0.74 -8.08 -2.20
C TYR A 12 0.17 -6.67 -2.37
N LEU A 13 0.51 -5.72 -1.49
CA LEU A 13 0.09 -4.33 -1.60
C LEU A 13 0.56 -3.70 -2.92
N LYS A 14 1.83 -3.93 -3.27
CA LYS A 14 2.44 -3.46 -4.51
C LYS A 14 1.72 -4.01 -5.74
N GLU A 15 1.44 -5.30 -5.80
CA GLU A 15 0.68 -5.88 -6.91
C GLU A 15 -0.72 -5.28 -7.05
N ASN A 16 -1.41 -5.02 -5.92
CA ASN A 16 -2.75 -4.46 -5.96
C ASN A 16 -2.76 -2.99 -6.40
N ILE A 17 -1.72 -2.21 -6.05
CA ILE A 17 -1.52 -0.84 -6.54
C ILE A 17 -1.25 -0.86 -8.05
N GLN A 18 -0.39 -1.77 -8.54
CA GLN A 18 -0.16 -1.93 -9.97
C GLN A 18 -1.42 -2.34 -10.74
N LYS A 19 -2.26 -3.19 -10.14
CA LYS A 19 -3.55 -3.59 -10.72
C LYS A 19 -4.63 -2.49 -10.58
N GLY A 20 -4.34 -1.34 -9.96
CA GLY A 20 -5.27 -0.23 -9.77
C GLY A 20 -6.45 -0.54 -8.84
N ARG A 21 -6.33 -1.56 -7.98
CA ARG A 21 -7.43 -2.10 -7.16
C ARG A 21 -7.55 -1.46 -5.77
N MET A 22 -6.61 -0.62 -5.36
CA MET A 22 -6.57 -0.05 -4.00
C MET A 22 -7.06 1.39 -3.99
N CYS A 23 -8.18 1.65 -3.30
CA CYS A 23 -8.77 2.98 -3.26
C CYS A 23 -8.26 3.77 -2.05
N SER A 24 -8.36 3.24 -0.83
CA SER A 24 -8.07 4.06 0.37
C SER A 24 -7.18 3.41 1.41
N LEU A 25 -6.53 4.23 2.25
CA LEU A 25 -5.74 3.76 3.41
C LEU A 25 -6.58 2.87 4.31
N SER A 26 -7.84 3.24 4.53
CA SER A 26 -8.77 2.53 5.39
C SER A 26 -9.18 1.18 4.79
N GLU A 27 -9.39 1.09 3.47
CA GLU A 27 -9.65 -0.21 2.81
C GLU A 27 -8.45 -1.15 2.92
N ILE A 28 -7.24 -0.62 2.73
CA ILE A 28 -6.01 -1.38 2.90
C ILE A 28 -5.91 -1.82 4.36
N ALA A 29 -6.11 -0.92 5.31
CA ALA A 29 -6.09 -1.22 6.74
C ALA A 29 -7.04 -2.37 7.09
N THR A 30 -8.28 -2.32 6.61
CA THR A 30 -9.27 -3.39 6.79
C THR A 30 -8.85 -4.69 6.11
N LYS A 31 -8.40 -4.65 4.85
CA LYS A 31 -8.06 -5.85 4.07
C LYS A 31 -6.81 -6.57 4.60
N PHE A 32 -5.89 -5.82 5.19
CA PHE A 32 -4.68 -6.36 5.80
C PHE A 32 -4.81 -6.57 7.31
N GLU A 33 -5.98 -6.27 7.90
CA GLU A 33 -6.26 -6.31 9.33
C GLU A 33 -5.18 -5.59 10.14
N CYS A 34 -4.86 -4.37 9.71
CA CYS A 34 -3.78 -3.54 10.23
C CYS A 34 -4.26 -2.13 10.50
N SER A 35 -3.53 -1.40 11.35
CA SER A 35 -3.78 0.04 11.51
C SER A 35 -3.35 0.81 10.26
N GLU A 36 -4.03 1.93 9.99
CA GLU A 36 -3.64 2.86 8.92
C GLU A 36 -2.19 3.35 9.08
N ARG A 37 -1.69 3.43 10.32
CA ARG A 37 -0.30 3.77 10.62
C ARG A 37 0.67 2.73 10.05
N THR A 38 0.35 1.44 10.19
CA THR A 38 1.13 0.36 9.58
C THR A 38 1.11 0.44 8.06
N VAL A 39 -0.05 0.74 7.46
CA VAL A 39 -0.19 0.93 6.01
C VAL A 39 0.66 2.11 5.52
N LYS A 40 0.64 3.26 6.21
CA LYS A 40 1.51 4.40 5.88
C LYS A 40 2.99 4.03 5.94
N ARG A 41 3.39 3.20 6.91
CA ARG A 41 4.74 2.65 7.01
C ARG A 41 5.09 1.74 5.84
N MET A 42 4.19 0.83 5.46
CA MET A 42 4.35 -0.04 4.28
C MET A 42 4.50 0.77 2.99
N LEU A 43 3.69 1.81 2.81
CA LEU A 43 3.78 2.72 1.67
C LEU A 43 5.09 3.51 1.66
N SER A 44 5.61 3.88 2.84
CA SER A 44 6.90 4.58 2.95
C SER A 44 8.04 3.65 2.55
N ASN A 45 8.05 2.41 3.03
CA ASN A 45 9.02 1.39 2.59
C ASN A 45 8.97 1.15 1.08
N LEU A 46 7.78 1.14 0.47
CA LEU A 46 7.66 1.02 -0.98
C LEU A 46 8.31 2.20 -1.71
N ARG A 47 8.13 3.43 -1.21
CA ARG A 47 8.81 4.61 -1.77
C ARG A 47 10.32 4.53 -1.66
N GLU A 48 10.83 4.06 -0.52
CA GLU A 48 12.27 3.83 -0.32
C GLU A 48 12.83 2.75 -1.25
N GLN A 49 12.02 1.75 -1.62
CA GLN A 49 12.35 0.74 -2.62
C GLN A 49 12.25 1.23 -4.08
N GLY A 50 11.95 2.52 -4.31
CA GLY A 50 11.79 3.11 -5.64
C GLY A 50 10.39 2.98 -6.23
N PHE A 51 9.41 2.44 -5.47
CA PHE A 51 8.00 2.40 -5.88
C PHE A 51 7.32 3.72 -5.54
N ASN A 52 7.15 4.58 -6.53
CA ASN A 52 6.64 5.93 -6.32
C ASN A 52 5.11 5.95 -6.21
N VAL A 53 4.59 5.54 -5.04
CA VAL A 53 3.16 5.45 -4.78
C VAL A 53 2.62 6.79 -4.24
N GLN A 54 1.72 7.42 -4.99
CA GLN A 54 1.01 8.64 -4.62
C GLN A 54 -0.50 8.42 -4.50
N TYR A 55 -1.11 9.11 -3.54
CA TYR A 55 -2.56 9.15 -3.42
C TYR A 55 -3.13 10.17 -4.40
N CYS A 56 -4.01 9.72 -5.30
CA CYS A 56 -4.73 10.58 -6.22
C CYS A 56 -6.10 10.93 -5.64
N ARG A 57 -6.27 12.19 -5.23
CA ARG A 57 -7.55 12.71 -4.69
C ARG A 57 -8.68 12.67 -5.72
N LYS A 58 -8.39 12.81 -7.01
CA LYS A 58 -9.42 12.78 -8.07
C LYS A 58 -10.07 11.41 -8.22
N LEU A 59 -9.27 10.35 -8.03
CA LEU A 59 -9.72 8.97 -8.17
C LEU A 59 -10.02 8.32 -6.82
N ASN A 60 -9.66 8.98 -5.71
CA ASN A 60 -9.63 8.40 -4.37
C ASN A 60 -8.91 7.04 -4.37
N LYS A 61 -7.76 6.95 -5.07
CA LYS A 61 -6.94 5.72 -5.21
C LYS A 61 -5.46 5.99 -5.07
N PHE A 62 -4.72 4.98 -4.63
CA PHE A 62 -3.27 4.99 -4.72
C PHE A 62 -2.82 4.55 -6.11
N LEU A 63 -1.99 5.37 -6.74
CA LEU A 63 -1.43 5.12 -8.07
C LEU A 63 0.09 5.14 -7.99
N GLU A 64 0.69 4.21 -8.73
CA GLU A 64 2.12 4.28 -9.03
C GLU A 64 2.33 5.38 -10.08
N LYS A 65 3.14 6.39 -9.74
CA LYS A 65 3.69 7.30 -10.73
C LYS A 65 5.00 6.72 -11.25
N LYS A 66 5.07 6.50 -12.55
CA LYS A 66 6.33 6.33 -13.28
C LYS A 66 7.05 7.66 -13.42
#